data_AF-A0A939YQL6-F1
#
_entry.id   AF-A0A939YQL6-F1
#
_cell.length_a   1.000
_cell.length_b   1.000
_cell.length_c   1.000
_cell.angle_alpha   90.00
_cell.angle_beta   90.00
_cell.angle_gamma   90.00
#
_symmetry.space_group_name_H-M   'P 1'
#
loop_
_entity.id
_entity.type
_entity.pdbx_description
1 polymer ?
#
loop_
_entity_poly.entity_id
_entity_poly.type
_entity_poly.pdbx_seq_one_letter_code
_entity_poly.pdbx_strand_id
1 'polypeptide(L)'
;MKNVIKSLAVMGMILSILPANGIYTAKTAYAAEVSVTAAANAADIKEIAGEWRYQEANGNGTVDNGVIDTGSVYIAEDGTFTHTDMNGNITTGIVKTGIEEIGGTALRTVNFYNGDEYAFGGYYNDSKPGIISIGNGGIAQLARVEIPAKVEIKDIAGDWKYQEATGNGTVDKGAVDTGSVTIREDGTFTYTDNNGKVSNGTVRTGIEVIGGTALKTVGFYNGAAYAFGGYYDDNKPDIISIGNGGISQLARTAAPAAETAAAQVSRLAGDANLDGKVNVADAVSALQFVANNTKYPLTAQGEANADCDGVKGITGSDALYIQKIDAGIIW
;
A
#
# COMPACT_ATOMS: atom_id res chain seq x y z
N MET A 1 -28.09 -53.64 -5.82
CA MET A 1 -27.77 -55.05 -5.52
C MET A 1 -26.97 -55.63 -6.68
N LYS A 2 -25.73 -56.10 -6.42
CA LYS A 2 -24.98 -57.18 -7.12
C LYS A 2 -24.69 -56.98 -8.64
N ASN A 3 -23.52 -57.26 -9.22
CA ASN A 3 -22.24 -57.79 -8.80
C ASN A 3 -21.21 -57.57 -9.94
N VAL A 4 -19.96 -57.35 -9.53
CA VAL A 4 -18.66 -57.56 -10.19
C VAL A 4 -18.61 -58.70 -11.23
N ILE A 5 -17.90 -58.51 -12.36
CA ILE A 5 -17.13 -59.56 -13.06
C ILE A 5 -15.76 -59.01 -13.52
N LYS A 6 -14.72 -59.77 -13.18
CA LYS A 6 -13.29 -59.61 -13.52
C LYS A 6 -12.95 -60.31 -14.86
N SER A 7 -11.92 -59.86 -15.56
CA SER A 7 -11.08 -60.65 -16.50
C SER A 7 -9.73 -59.93 -16.62
N LEU A 8 -8.61 -60.39 -16.04
CA LEU A 8 -7.74 -61.56 -16.31
C LEU A 8 -6.86 -61.43 -17.57
N ALA A 9 -5.57 -61.75 -17.35
CA ALA A 9 -4.35 -61.35 -18.04
C ALA A 9 -3.83 -62.32 -19.12
N VAL A 10 -2.90 -61.85 -19.99
CA VAL A 10 -1.84 -62.61 -20.73
C VAL A 10 -0.76 -61.56 -21.12
N MET A 11 0.48 -61.50 -20.59
CA MET A 11 1.68 -62.37 -20.65
C MET A 11 2.39 -62.41 -22.02
N GLY A 12 3.62 -61.88 -22.12
CA GLY A 12 4.51 -62.08 -23.28
C GLY A 12 5.77 -61.21 -23.29
N MET A 13 6.89 -61.79 -22.84
CA MET A 13 8.27 -61.27 -22.83
C MET A 13 8.74 -60.68 -24.17
N ILE A 14 9.76 -59.80 -24.12
CA ILE A 14 11.07 -60.04 -24.75
C ILE A 14 12.16 -59.33 -23.93
N LEU A 15 13.08 -60.15 -23.43
CA LEU A 15 14.39 -59.80 -22.88
C LEU A 15 15.38 -59.91 -24.05
N SER A 16 16.14 -58.84 -24.34
CA SER A 16 17.31 -58.92 -25.22
C SER A 16 18.50 -58.26 -24.55
N ILE A 17 19.51 -59.09 -24.25
CA ILE A 17 20.82 -58.72 -23.70
C ILE A 17 21.78 -58.48 -24.87
N LEU A 18 22.70 -57.51 -24.73
CA LEU A 18 24.15 -57.50 -25.07
C LEU A 18 24.64 -56.07 -25.41
N PRO A 19 25.95 -55.75 -25.31
CA PRO A 19 26.91 -55.99 -24.22
C PRO A 19 27.50 -54.66 -23.68
N ALA A 20 28.14 -54.74 -22.50
CA ALA A 20 28.95 -53.68 -21.93
C ALA A 20 30.23 -53.41 -22.75
N ASN A 21 30.66 -52.14 -22.82
CA ASN A 21 32.06 -51.71 -22.95
C ASN A 21 32.16 -50.21 -22.63
N GLY A 22 33.03 -49.83 -21.68
CA GLY A 22 33.46 -48.43 -21.49
C GLY A 22 33.40 -47.90 -20.06
N ILE A 23 34.33 -48.36 -19.23
CA ILE A 23 34.58 -48.02 -17.82
C ILE A 23 34.82 -46.50 -17.60
N TYR A 24 34.16 -45.92 -16.60
CA TYR A 24 34.81 -45.06 -15.59
C TYR A 24 34.16 -45.34 -14.23
N THR A 25 34.87 -46.10 -13.39
CA THR A 25 34.54 -46.31 -11.99
C THR A 25 34.80 -45.03 -11.19
N ALA A 26 33.74 -44.37 -10.73
CA ALA A 26 33.81 -43.43 -9.62
C ALA A 26 33.15 -44.06 -8.38
N LYS A 27 34.03 -44.59 -7.54
CA LYS A 27 33.92 -44.81 -6.09
C LYS A 27 32.54 -44.55 -5.46
N THR A 28 31.87 -45.64 -5.08
CA THR A 28 30.80 -45.66 -4.10
C THR A 28 31.27 -44.95 -2.82
N ALA A 29 30.58 -43.89 -2.41
CA ALA A 29 30.68 -43.34 -1.07
C ALA A 29 29.28 -42.89 -0.62
N TYR A 30 28.70 -43.72 0.24
CA TYR A 30 27.60 -43.44 1.16
C TYR A 30 26.38 -42.72 0.58
N ALA A 31 25.42 -43.51 0.09
CA ALA A 31 24.02 -43.20 0.36
C ALA A 31 23.85 -43.27 1.89
N ALA A 32 23.93 -42.12 2.56
CA ALA A 32 23.31 -42.01 3.86
C ALA A 32 21.81 -42.12 3.58
N GLU A 33 21.20 -43.21 4.06
CA GLU A 33 19.75 -43.28 4.20
C GLU A 33 19.37 -42.13 5.12
N VAL A 34 18.97 -40.99 4.53
CA VAL A 34 18.27 -39.93 5.24
C VAL A 34 16.95 -40.56 5.62
N SER A 35 16.86 -40.96 6.89
CA SER A 35 15.62 -41.37 7.51
C SER A 35 14.58 -40.27 7.25
N VAL A 36 13.64 -40.56 6.36
CA VAL A 36 12.49 -39.68 6.08
C VAL A 36 11.55 -39.80 7.28
N THR A 37 11.89 -39.15 8.38
CA THR A 37 11.01 -39.05 9.53
C THR A 37 10.13 -37.81 9.40
N ALA A 38 8.85 -38.12 9.12
CA ALA A 38 7.66 -37.30 9.30
C ALA A 38 7.53 -36.08 8.38
N ALA A 39 6.27 -35.84 7.96
CA ALA A 39 5.85 -34.55 7.45
C ALA A 39 6.44 -33.44 8.32
N ALA A 40 6.90 -32.36 7.67
CA ALA A 40 7.47 -31.18 8.33
C ALA A 40 6.71 -30.90 9.63
N ASN A 41 7.42 -30.74 10.75
CA ASN A 41 6.76 -30.40 12.00
C ASN A 41 5.92 -29.14 11.75
N ALA A 42 4.63 -29.18 12.06
CA ALA A 42 3.73 -28.06 11.84
C ALA A 42 4.24 -26.76 12.48
N ALA A 43 5.05 -26.87 13.55
CA ALA A 43 5.74 -25.73 14.15
C ALA A 43 6.82 -25.12 13.24
N ASP A 44 7.62 -25.95 12.55
CA ASP A 44 8.66 -25.48 11.63
C ASP A 44 8.05 -24.81 10.40
N ILE A 45 6.99 -25.40 9.83
CA ILE A 45 6.27 -24.79 8.70
C ILE A 45 5.69 -23.43 9.09
N LYS A 46 5.08 -23.32 10.28
CA LYS A 46 4.53 -22.04 10.76
C LYS A 46 5.59 -20.96 10.91
N GLU A 47 6.81 -21.32 11.29
CA GLU A 47 7.90 -20.35 11.43
C GLU A 47 8.28 -19.70 10.10
N ILE A 48 8.32 -20.52 9.04
CA ILE A 48 8.70 -20.12 7.68
C ILE A 48 7.51 -19.73 6.80
N ALA A 49 6.28 -19.89 7.28
CA ALA A 49 5.09 -19.50 6.55
C ALA A 49 5.06 -17.99 6.26
N GLY A 50 4.52 -17.64 5.10
CA GLY A 50 4.42 -16.27 4.62
C GLY A 50 5.01 -16.08 3.22
N GLU A 51 5.16 -14.80 2.87
CA GLU A 51 5.64 -14.34 1.58
C GLU A 51 7.16 -14.13 1.58
N TRP A 52 7.79 -14.53 0.49
CA TRP A 52 9.24 -14.44 0.30
C TRP A 52 9.56 -13.93 -1.12
N ARG A 53 10.58 -13.09 -1.24
CA ARG A 53 11.23 -12.78 -2.51
C ARG A 53 12.23 -13.87 -2.84
N TYR A 54 12.15 -14.42 -4.04
CA TYR A 54 13.24 -15.22 -4.59
C TYR A 54 14.28 -14.27 -5.15
N GLN A 55 15.50 -14.35 -4.63
CA GLN A 55 16.59 -13.44 -4.96
C GLN A 55 17.79 -14.20 -5.48
N GLU A 56 18.43 -13.66 -6.50
CA GLU A 56 19.69 -14.17 -7.03
C GLU A 56 20.78 -13.10 -6.93
N ALA A 57 22.04 -13.55 -6.90
CA ALA A 57 23.20 -12.67 -6.91
C ALA A 57 23.21 -11.84 -8.20
N ASN A 58 23.53 -10.55 -8.07
CA ASN A 58 23.69 -9.68 -9.22
C ASN A 58 25.07 -9.93 -9.89
N GLY A 59 25.08 -10.68 -10.99
CA GLY A 59 26.30 -11.08 -11.70
C GLY A 59 26.98 -12.30 -11.09
N ASN A 60 28.29 -12.44 -11.28
CA ASN A 60 29.04 -13.65 -10.90
C ASN A 60 29.44 -13.72 -9.42
N GLY A 61 28.72 -13.04 -8.55
CA GLY A 61 29.02 -12.89 -7.13
C GLY A 61 28.13 -13.74 -6.21
N THR A 62 27.98 -13.26 -4.98
CA THR A 62 27.03 -13.80 -3.99
C THR A 62 25.94 -12.76 -3.72
N VAL A 63 24.82 -13.20 -3.14
CA VAL A 63 23.72 -12.31 -2.71
C VAL A 63 24.18 -11.21 -1.74
N ASP A 64 25.25 -11.43 -0.97
CA ASP A 64 25.83 -10.41 -0.08
C ASP A 64 26.45 -9.22 -0.84
N ASN A 65 26.85 -9.42 -2.09
CA ASN A 65 27.45 -8.38 -2.93
C ASN A 65 26.43 -7.65 -3.80
N GLY A 66 25.14 -7.99 -3.66
CA GLY A 66 24.04 -7.41 -4.42
C GLY A 66 23.06 -8.48 -4.88
N VAL A 67 21.78 -8.16 -4.82
CA VAL A 67 20.68 -9.05 -5.20
C VAL A 67 19.83 -8.46 -6.31
N ILE A 68 19.22 -9.34 -7.09
CA ILE A 68 18.10 -9.07 -7.97
C ILE A 68 16.92 -9.96 -7.56
N ASP A 69 15.71 -9.40 -7.55
CA ASP A 69 14.49 -10.18 -7.31
C ASP A 69 14.11 -10.92 -8.61
N THR A 70 14.04 -12.25 -8.57
CA THR A 70 13.77 -13.11 -9.72
C THR A 70 12.50 -13.95 -9.59
N GLY A 71 11.74 -13.74 -8.51
CA GLY A 71 10.45 -14.37 -8.30
C GLY A 71 9.90 -14.13 -6.91
N SER A 72 8.79 -14.79 -6.60
CA SER A 72 8.19 -14.83 -5.26
C SER A 72 7.83 -16.25 -4.84
N VAL A 73 7.94 -16.54 -3.56
CA VAL A 73 7.52 -17.81 -2.95
C VAL A 73 6.57 -17.51 -1.80
N TYR A 74 5.36 -18.04 -1.86
CA TYR A 74 4.44 -18.09 -0.73
C TYR A 74 4.48 -19.47 -0.10
N ILE A 75 4.68 -19.55 1.21
CA ILE A 75 4.58 -20.78 2.00
C ILE A 75 3.34 -20.69 2.88
N ALA A 76 2.40 -21.60 2.68
CA ALA A 76 1.19 -21.70 3.49
C ALA A 76 1.46 -22.46 4.80
N GLU A 77 0.66 -22.16 5.83
CA GLU A 77 0.77 -22.86 7.13
C GLU A 77 0.47 -24.37 7.06
N ASP A 78 -0.23 -24.82 6.01
CA ASP A 78 -0.48 -26.24 5.76
C ASP A 78 0.69 -26.97 5.08
N GLY A 79 1.79 -26.25 4.80
CA GLY A 79 2.99 -26.77 4.18
C GLY A 79 2.95 -26.82 2.66
N THR A 80 1.93 -26.26 2.02
CA THR A 80 1.95 -26.03 0.56
C THR A 80 2.75 -24.77 0.21
N PHE A 81 3.24 -24.69 -1.03
CA PHE A 81 3.85 -23.48 -1.54
C PHE A 81 3.41 -23.13 -2.96
N THR A 82 3.57 -21.85 -3.28
CA THR A 82 3.44 -21.29 -4.64
C THR A 82 4.68 -20.49 -4.96
N HIS A 83 5.38 -20.83 -6.04
CA HIS A 83 6.49 -20.06 -6.59
C HIS A 83 6.05 -19.43 -7.91
N THR A 84 6.28 -18.12 -8.06
CA THR A 84 6.03 -17.37 -9.30
C THR A 84 7.33 -16.78 -9.81
N ASP A 85 7.75 -17.14 -11.03
CA ASP A 85 8.95 -16.57 -11.65
C ASP A 85 8.70 -15.18 -12.26
N MET A 86 9.74 -14.53 -12.77
CA MET A 86 9.63 -13.21 -13.43
C MET A 86 8.71 -13.18 -14.66
N ASN A 87 8.45 -14.34 -15.28
CA ASN A 87 7.56 -14.44 -16.44
C ASN A 87 6.10 -14.71 -16.02
N GLY A 88 5.83 -14.81 -14.73
CA GLY A 88 4.51 -15.15 -14.19
C GLY A 88 4.18 -16.64 -14.25
N ASN A 89 5.16 -17.51 -14.53
CA ASN A 89 4.93 -18.95 -14.47
C ASN A 89 4.80 -19.38 -13.02
N ILE A 90 3.77 -20.17 -12.74
CA ILE A 90 3.44 -20.63 -11.39
C ILE A 90 3.82 -22.10 -11.23
N THR A 91 4.59 -22.39 -10.20
CA THR A 91 4.86 -23.75 -9.69
C THR A 91 4.25 -23.89 -8.31
N THR A 92 3.58 -25.00 -8.03
CA THR A 92 3.01 -25.29 -6.70
C THR A 92 3.51 -26.62 -6.20
N GLY A 93 3.44 -26.84 -4.89
CA GLY A 93 3.90 -28.08 -4.31
C GLY A 93 3.87 -28.08 -2.79
N ILE A 94 4.73 -28.89 -2.17
CA ILE A 94 4.85 -29.01 -0.73
C ILE A 94 6.25 -28.65 -0.24
N VAL A 95 6.31 -28.11 0.97
CA VAL A 95 7.53 -27.81 1.70
C VAL A 95 7.81 -28.93 2.69
N LYS A 96 9.07 -29.40 2.70
CA LYS A 96 9.57 -30.36 3.68
C LYS A 96 10.72 -29.71 4.44
N THR A 97 10.59 -29.66 5.77
CA THR A 97 11.68 -29.23 6.66
C THR A 97 12.44 -30.44 7.19
N GLY A 98 13.68 -30.22 7.62
CA GLY A 98 14.55 -31.28 8.12
C GLY A 98 15.80 -30.72 8.80
N ILE A 99 16.68 -31.62 9.22
CA ILE A 99 17.99 -31.29 9.78
C ILE A 99 19.04 -32.06 8.99
N GLU A 100 20.09 -31.38 8.58
CA GLU A 100 21.27 -31.95 7.97
C GLU A 100 22.50 -31.64 8.83
N GLU A 101 23.31 -32.64 9.15
CA GLU A 101 24.54 -32.45 9.91
C GLU A 101 25.75 -32.35 8.98
N ILE A 102 26.40 -31.18 8.96
CA ILE A 102 27.60 -30.92 8.16
C ILE A 102 28.75 -30.59 9.11
N GLY A 103 29.78 -31.43 9.14
CA GLY A 103 30.97 -31.21 9.97
C GLY A 103 30.66 -31.12 11.48
N GLY A 104 29.61 -31.81 11.95
CA GLY A 104 29.14 -31.77 13.34
C GLY A 104 28.26 -30.56 13.69
N THR A 105 27.86 -29.76 12.68
CA THR A 105 26.91 -28.66 12.85
C THR A 105 25.57 -29.06 12.24
N ALA A 106 24.50 -29.04 13.04
CA ALA A 106 23.14 -29.27 12.59
C ALA A 106 22.59 -28.02 11.89
N LEU A 107 22.15 -28.17 10.64
CA LEU A 107 21.58 -27.11 9.81
C LEU A 107 20.13 -27.45 9.47
N ARG A 108 19.22 -26.50 9.64
CA ARG A 108 17.81 -26.68 9.29
C ARG A 108 17.63 -26.55 7.78
N THR A 109 17.09 -27.59 7.14
CA THR A 109 16.82 -27.61 5.70
C THR A 109 15.37 -27.22 5.42
N VAL A 110 15.14 -26.47 4.36
CA VAL A 110 13.83 -26.15 3.80
C VAL A 110 13.84 -26.54 2.32
N ASN A 111 13.04 -27.55 1.96
CA ASN A 111 13.07 -28.15 0.62
C ASN A 111 11.67 -28.11 -0.01
N PHE A 112 11.60 -27.68 -1.27
CA PHE A 112 10.38 -27.47 -2.04
C PHE A 112 10.25 -28.58 -3.08
N TYR A 113 9.09 -29.25 -3.10
CA TYR A 113 8.82 -30.38 -3.99
C TYR A 113 7.59 -30.12 -4.85
N ASN A 114 7.70 -30.30 -6.16
CA ASN A 114 6.58 -30.33 -7.08
C ASN A 114 6.14 -31.80 -7.27
N GLY A 115 5.08 -32.20 -6.55
CA GLY A 115 4.75 -33.62 -6.40
C GLY A 115 5.86 -34.36 -5.66
N ASP A 116 6.42 -35.39 -6.30
CA ASP A 116 7.54 -36.16 -5.74
C ASP A 116 8.91 -35.62 -6.19
N GLU A 117 8.96 -34.70 -7.15
CA GLU A 117 10.20 -34.16 -7.69
C GLU A 117 10.72 -32.99 -6.83
N TYR A 118 12.01 -33.02 -6.50
CA TYR A 118 12.68 -31.91 -5.85
C TYR A 118 12.76 -30.72 -6.81
N ALA A 119 12.18 -29.59 -6.42
CA ALA A 119 12.23 -28.37 -7.22
C ALA A 119 13.45 -27.53 -6.86
N PHE A 120 13.53 -27.08 -5.61
CA PHE A 120 14.65 -26.30 -5.07
C PHE A 120 14.61 -26.35 -3.54
N GLY A 121 15.61 -25.78 -2.87
CA GLY A 121 15.74 -25.88 -1.42
C GLY A 121 17.06 -25.33 -0.92
N GLY A 122 17.20 -25.33 0.39
CA GLY A 122 18.41 -24.89 1.06
C GLY A 122 18.25 -24.80 2.56
N TYR A 123 18.90 -23.82 3.19
CA TYR A 123 19.09 -23.79 4.64
C TYR A 123 18.47 -22.55 5.28
N TYR A 124 17.66 -22.78 6.32
CA TYR A 124 17.10 -21.71 7.14
C TYR A 124 18.16 -21.18 8.10
N ASN A 125 18.26 -19.86 8.21
CA ASN A 125 19.22 -19.23 9.11
C ASN A 125 18.54 -18.82 10.42
N ASP A 126 18.72 -19.59 11.49
CA ASP A 126 18.12 -19.28 12.81
C ASP A 126 18.58 -17.92 13.38
N SER A 127 19.78 -17.44 12.99
CA SER A 127 20.28 -16.12 13.39
C SER A 127 19.72 -14.99 12.50
N LYS A 128 19.13 -15.32 11.36
CA LYS A 128 18.52 -14.39 10.40
C LYS A 128 17.21 -15.01 9.85
N PRO A 129 16.13 -15.06 10.65
CA PRO A 129 14.88 -15.76 10.32
C PRO A 129 14.15 -15.20 9.08
N GLY A 130 14.61 -14.06 8.55
CA GLY A 130 14.16 -13.50 7.28
C GLY A 130 14.88 -14.05 6.05
N ILE A 131 15.81 -15.01 6.19
CA ILE A 131 16.61 -15.54 5.09
C ILE A 131 16.60 -17.06 5.07
N ILE A 132 16.30 -17.64 3.91
CA ILE A 132 16.60 -19.03 3.57
C ILE A 132 17.64 -18.99 2.45
N SER A 133 18.85 -19.49 2.69
CA SER A 133 19.87 -19.58 1.65
C SER A 133 19.51 -20.72 0.71
N ILE A 134 19.46 -20.47 -0.60
CA ILE A 134 19.02 -21.45 -1.61
C ILE A 134 20.22 -21.95 -2.41
N GLY A 135 20.32 -23.28 -2.56
CA GLY A 135 21.40 -23.92 -3.27
C GLY A 135 22.78 -23.72 -2.63
N ASN A 136 23.84 -23.98 -3.42
CA ASN A 136 25.23 -23.90 -2.97
C ASN A 136 25.90 -22.62 -3.48
N GLY A 137 26.85 -22.09 -2.71
CA GLY A 137 27.72 -20.98 -3.14
C GLY A 137 27.16 -19.57 -2.91
N GLY A 138 26.03 -19.43 -2.21
CA GLY A 138 25.48 -18.11 -1.85
C GLY A 138 24.95 -17.32 -3.04
N ILE A 139 24.55 -18.00 -4.11
CA ILE A 139 24.08 -17.38 -5.36
C ILE A 139 22.58 -17.06 -5.35
N ALA A 140 21.81 -17.66 -4.44
CA ALA A 140 20.38 -17.42 -4.32
C ALA A 140 19.91 -17.47 -2.86
N GLN A 141 18.82 -16.78 -2.57
CA GLN A 141 18.15 -16.82 -1.27
C GLN A 141 16.64 -16.54 -1.41
N LEU A 142 15.86 -17.01 -0.44
CA LEU A 142 14.55 -16.44 -0.16
C LEU A 142 14.71 -15.38 0.92
N ALA A 143 14.26 -14.16 0.64
CA ALA A 143 14.20 -13.08 1.61
C ALA A 143 12.75 -12.80 2.01
N ARG A 144 12.45 -12.87 3.30
CA ARG A 144 11.09 -12.70 3.83
C ARG A 144 10.56 -11.32 3.47
N VAL A 145 9.31 -11.28 3.04
CA VAL A 145 8.57 -10.04 2.82
C VAL A 145 7.98 -9.62 4.15
N GLU A 146 8.39 -8.46 4.65
CA GLU A 146 7.71 -7.84 5.79
C GLU A 146 6.35 -7.33 5.34
N ILE A 147 5.29 -7.91 5.90
CA ILE A 147 3.91 -7.51 5.62
C ILE A 147 3.56 -6.37 6.60
N PRO A 148 3.37 -5.13 6.11
CA PRO A 148 2.99 -4.03 6.98
C PRO A 148 1.57 -4.22 7.51
N ALA A 149 1.22 -3.49 8.56
CA ALA A 149 -0.17 -3.37 8.96
C ALA A 149 -0.99 -2.74 7.83
N LYS A 150 -2.20 -3.27 7.59
CA LYS A 150 -3.17 -2.66 6.68
C LYS A 150 -3.48 -1.22 7.14
N VAL A 151 -3.85 -0.36 6.20
CA VAL A 151 -4.36 0.98 6.53
C VAL A 151 -5.67 0.85 7.33
N GLU A 152 -5.82 1.65 8.39
CA GLU A 152 -7.05 1.67 9.16
C GLU A 152 -8.10 2.55 8.47
N ILE A 153 -9.37 2.18 8.58
CA ILE A 153 -10.48 2.92 7.93
C ILE A 153 -10.52 4.38 8.41
N LYS A 154 -10.22 4.62 9.70
CA LYS A 154 -10.17 5.99 10.26
C LYS A 154 -9.14 6.88 9.58
N ASP A 155 -8.03 6.30 9.09
CA ASP A 155 -6.94 7.07 8.47
C ASP A 155 -7.34 7.52 7.06
N ILE A 156 -8.27 6.80 6.42
CA ILE A 156 -8.81 7.12 5.09
C ILE A 156 -10.24 7.68 5.14
N ALA A 157 -10.82 7.85 6.33
CA ALA A 157 -12.13 8.48 6.49
C ALA A 157 -12.05 9.95 6.08
N GLY A 158 -13.14 10.44 5.48
CA GLY A 158 -13.26 11.80 4.96
C GLY A 158 -13.81 11.86 3.54
N ASP A 159 -13.75 13.06 2.97
CA ASP A 159 -14.27 13.35 1.64
C ASP A 159 -13.14 13.35 0.61
N TRP A 160 -13.43 12.74 -0.54
CA TRP A 160 -12.48 12.52 -1.62
C TRP A 160 -13.09 12.92 -2.94
N LYS A 161 -12.28 13.48 -3.82
CA LYS A 161 -12.59 13.66 -5.23
C LYS A 161 -12.19 12.41 -5.99
N TYR A 162 -13.12 11.86 -6.76
CA TYR A 162 -12.79 10.85 -7.75
C TYR A 162 -12.25 11.56 -8.99
N GLN A 163 -11.02 11.25 -9.37
CA GLN A 163 -10.33 11.91 -10.46
C GLN A 163 -9.90 10.90 -11.52
N GLU A 164 -10.05 11.29 -12.78
CA GLU A 164 -9.58 10.53 -13.94
C GLU A 164 -8.56 11.34 -14.75
N ALA A 165 -7.58 10.65 -15.33
CA ALA A 165 -6.55 11.27 -16.13
C ALA A 165 -7.14 11.92 -17.39
N THR A 166 -6.56 13.05 -17.80
CA THR A 166 -6.94 13.73 -19.06
C THR A 166 -6.13 13.19 -20.23
N GLY A 167 -6.79 12.87 -21.34
CA GLY A 167 -6.15 12.35 -22.55
C GLY A 167 -5.54 10.96 -22.35
N ASN A 168 -4.46 10.64 -23.07
CA ASN A 168 -3.75 9.35 -22.96
C ASN A 168 -2.67 9.35 -21.86
N GLY A 169 -2.81 10.19 -20.84
CA GLY A 169 -1.84 10.40 -19.77
C GLY A 169 -2.22 9.68 -18.46
N THR A 170 -1.50 10.03 -17.41
CA THR A 170 -1.72 9.60 -16.03
C THR A 170 -2.21 10.78 -15.19
N VAL A 171 -2.85 10.51 -14.05
CA VAL A 171 -3.46 11.55 -13.20
C VAL A 171 -2.47 12.63 -12.72
N ASP A 172 -1.18 12.30 -12.60
CA ASP A 172 -0.10 13.25 -12.27
C ASP A 172 0.19 14.26 -13.38
N LYS A 173 -0.15 13.95 -14.63
CA LYS A 173 0.05 14.84 -15.79
C LYS A 173 -1.14 15.75 -16.07
N GLY A 174 -2.29 15.42 -15.48
CA GLY A 174 -3.54 16.15 -15.65
C GLY A 174 -4.71 15.25 -15.28
N ALA A 175 -5.59 15.76 -14.43
CA ALA A 175 -6.75 15.04 -13.96
C ALA A 175 -8.00 15.92 -13.95
N VAL A 176 -9.16 15.30 -14.16
CA VAL A 176 -10.48 15.91 -14.05
C VAL A 176 -11.28 15.26 -12.95
N ASP A 177 -12.03 16.06 -12.20
CA ASP A 177 -12.96 15.56 -11.18
C ASP A 177 -14.16 14.91 -11.89
N THR A 178 -14.36 13.60 -11.68
CA THR A 178 -15.44 12.79 -12.29
C THR A 178 -16.47 12.28 -11.28
N GLY A 179 -16.25 12.54 -10.00
CA GLY A 179 -17.21 12.29 -8.93
C GLY A 179 -16.63 12.60 -7.56
N SER A 180 -17.33 12.18 -6.51
CA SER A 180 -16.89 12.27 -5.12
C SER A 180 -17.11 10.97 -4.38
N VAL A 181 -16.26 10.70 -3.37
CA VAL A 181 -16.40 9.57 -2.44
C VAL A 181 -16.29 10.09 -1.02
N THR A 182 -17.28 9.82 -0.17
CA THR A 182 -17.18 10.01 1.27
C THR A 182 -16.96 8.66 1.93
N ILE A 183 -15.85 8.50 2.64
CA ILE A 183 -15.55 7.31 3.46
C ILE A 183 -15.85 7.65 4.91
N ARG A 184 -16.67 6.82 5.57
CA ARG A 184 -17.04 6.99 6.98
C ARG A 184 -16.20 6.05 7.85
N GLU A 185 -15.99 6.46 9.10
CA GLU A 185 -15.22 5.68 10.08
C GLU A 185 -15.84 4.30 10.38
N ASP A 186 -17.16 4.14 10.17
CA ASP A 186 -17.85 2.86 10.29
C ASP A 186 -17.57 1.87 9.14
N GLY A 187 -16.75 2.28 8.17
CA GLY A 187 -16.39 1.47 7.01
C GLY A 187 -17.42 1.47 5.91
N THR A 188 -18.39 2.38 5.92
CA THR A 188 -19.27 2.63 4.78
C THR A 188 -18.72 3.72 3.86
N PHE A 189 -19.15 3.72 2.60
CA PHE A 189 -18.88 4.83 1.69
C PHE A 189 -20.14 5.26 0.93
N THR A 190 -20.10 6.49 0.45
CA THR A 190 -21.03 7.03 -0.54
C THR A 190 -20.22 7.56 -1.72
N TYR A 191 -20.54 7.12 -2.94
CA TYR A 191 -19.99 7.68 -4.18
C TYR A 191 -21.08 8.46 -4.92
N THR A 192 -20.72 9.61 -5.47
CA THR A 192 -21.60 10.42 -6.32
C THR A 192 -20.88 10.71 -7.63
N ASP A 193 -21.46 10.33 -8.77
CA ASP A 193 -20.89 10.68 -10.08
C ASP A 193 -21.20 12.13 -10.49
N ASN A 194 -20.60 12.61 -11.59
CA ASN A 194 -20.85 13.95 -12.13
C ASN A 194 -22.30 14.23 -12.55
N ASN A 195 -23.14 13.19 -12.68
CA ASN A 195 -24.56 13.33 -12.99
C ASN A 195 -25.43 13.32 -11.72
N GLY A 196 -24.82 13.29 -10.54
CA GLY A 196 -25.51 13.23 -9.24
C GLY A 196 -26.05 11.84 -8.89
N LYS A 197 -25.67 10.79 -9.61
CA LYS A 197 -26.07 9.42 -9.28
C LYS A 197 -25.27 8.94 -8.08
N VAL A 198 -25.99 8.46 -7.06
CA VAL A 198 -25.40 8.02 -5.81
C VAL A 198 -25.32 6.49 -5.75
N SER A 199 -24.19 5.96 -5.28
CA SER A 199 -24.04 4.57 -4.84
C SER A 199 -23.49 4.53 -3.41
N ASN A 200 -23.86 3.49 -2.67
CA ASN A 200 -23.42 3.29 -1.30
C ASN A 200 -22.92 1.87 -1.11
N GLY A 201 -21.98 1.69 -0.20
CA GLY A 201 -21.41 0.39 0.07
C GLY A 201 -20.47 0.37 1.25
N THR A 202 -19.58 -0.60 1.26
CA THR A 202 -18.58 -0.80 2.33
C THR A 202 -17.16 -0.71 1.80
N VAL A 203 -16.25 -0.21 2.62
CA VAL A 203 -14.81 -0.17 2.39
C VAL A 203 -14.16 -1.34 3.11
N ARG A 204 -13.21 -2.01 2.45
CA ARG A 204 -12.38 -3.07 3.04
C ARG A 204 -10.92 -2.74 2.77
N THR A 205 -10.10 -2.82 3.80
CA THR A 205 -8.65 -2.61 3.69
C THR A 205 -7.90 -3.94 3.87
N GLY A 206 -6.80 -4.09 3.15
CA GLY A 206 -6.00 -5.30 3.15
C GLY A 206 -4.55 -5.03 2.77
N ILE A 207 -3.81 -6.13 2.59
CA ILE A 207 -2.48 -6.13 2.00
C ILE A 207 -2.52 -7.08 0.81
N GLU A 208 -1.91 -6.67 -0.29
CA GLU A 208 -1.63 -7.51 -1.44
C GLU A 208 -0.12 -7.54 -1.66
N VAL A 209 0.45 -8.74 -1.89
CA VAL A 209 1.88 -8.89 -2.16
C VAL A 209 2.06 -9.18 -3.65
N ILE A 210 2.69 -8.26 -4.37
CA ILE A 210 2.95 -8.39 -5.81
C ILE A 210 4.47 -8.38 -6.01
N GLY A 211 5.02 -9.44 -6.60
CA GLY A 211 6.46 -9.56 -6.80
C GLY A 211 7.28 -9.38 -5.52
N GLY A 212 6.74 -9.84 -4.38
CA GLY A 212 7.36 -9.70 -3.06
C GLY A 212 7.38 -8.26 -2.49
N THR A 213 6.62 -7.35 -3.08
CA THR A 213 6.32 -6.02 -2.51
C THR A 213 4.93 -6.04 -1.89
N ALA A 214 4.84 -5.74 -0.60
CA ALA A 214 3.57 -5.64 0.11
C ALA A 214 2.94 -4.25 -0.08
N LEU A 215 1.73 -4.22 -0.62
CA LEU A 215 0.97 -3.01 -0.95
C LEU A 215 -0.31 -2.95 -0.12
N LYS A 216 -0.61 -1.79 0.47
CA LYS A 216 -1.87 -1.59 1.21
C LYS A 216 -3.00 -1.39 0.22
N THR A 217 -4.05 -2.19 0.33
CA THR A 217 -5.21 -2.13 -0.57
C THR A 217 -6.41 -1.49 0.10
N VAL A 218 -7.18 -0.75 -0.69
CA VAL A 218 -8.47 -0.17 -0.33
C VAL A 218 -9.49 -0.56 -1.39
N GLY A 219 -10.47 -1.39 -1.02
CA GLY A 219 -11.52 -1.87 -1.91
C GLY A 219 -12.90 -1.39 -1.50
N PHE A 220 -13.70 -0.98 -2.48
CA PHE A 220 -15.07 -0.50 -2.33
C PHE A 220 -16.05 -1.54 -2.89
N TYR A 221 -17.07 -1.86 -2.10
CA TYR A 221 -17.99 -2.97 -2.39
C TYR A 221 -19.45 -2.53 -2.30
N ASN A 222 -20.24 -2.90 -3.31
CA ASN A 222 -21.69 -2.76 -3.30
C ASN A 222 -22.31 -4.08 -2.82
N GLY A 223 -22.53 -4.18 -1.51
CA GLY A 223 -22.88 -5.45 -0.86
C GLY A 223 -21.70 -6.43 -0.92
N ALA A 224 -21.88 -7.58 -1.57
CA ALA A 224 -20.81 -8.56 -1.78
C ALA A 224 -19.98 -8.30 -3.06
N ALA A 225 -20.50 -7.51 -4.00
CA ALA A 225 -19.85 -7.27 -5.29
C ALA A 225 -18.74 -6.21 -5.15
N TYR A 226 -17.56 -6.51 -5.68
CA TYR A 226 -16.50 -5.52 -5.83
C TYR A 226 -16.93 -4.43 -6.82
N ALA A 227 -16.81 -3.17 -6.42
CA ALA A 227 -17.14 -2.02 -7.27
C ALA A 227 -15.87 -1.45 -7.91
N PHE A 228 -14.94 -0.97 -7.08
CA PHE A 228 -13.65 -0.41 -7.49
C PHE A 228 -12.69 -0.39 -6.30
N GLY A 229 -11.45 0.03 -6.51
CA GLY A 229 -10.44 0.04 -5.46
C GLY A 229 -9.03 0.22 -6.01
N GLY A 230 -8.06 0.20 -5.12
CA GLY A 230 -6.66 0.26 -5.47
C GLY A 230 -5.76 0.37 -4.24
N TYR A 231 -4.73 1.21 -4.32
CA TYR A 231 -3.60 1.18 -3.40
C TYR A 231 -3.43 2.48 -2.60
N TYR A 232 -3.02 2.32 -1.35
CA TYR A 232 -2.70 3.41 -0.42
C TYR A 232 -1.20 3.42 -0.12
N ASP A 233 -0.59 4.60 -0.16
CA ASP A 233 0.82 4.84 0.16
C ASP A 233 0.90 5.76 1.39
N ASP A 234 1.59 5.31 2.45
CA ASP A 234 1.76 6.09 3.68
C ASP A 234 2.47 7.44 3.43
N ASN A 235 3.28 7.52 2.36
CA ASN A 235 3.96 8.75 1.98
C ASN A 235 3.06 9.73 1.22
N LYS A 236 1.86 9.30 0.82
CA LYS A 236 0.85 10.09 0.09
C LYS A 236 -0.54 9.87 0.69
N PRO A 237 -0.76 10.24 1.96
CA PRO A 237 -2.00 9.93 2.69
C PRO A 237 -3.26 10.61 2.12
N ASP A 238 -3.06 11.59 1.24
CA ASP A 238 -4.12 12.32 0.54
C ASP A 238 -4.45 11.73 -0.84
N ILE A 239 -3.85 10.60 -1.20
CA ILE A 239 -4.07 9.92 -2.48
C ILE A 239 -4.34 8.44 -2.24
N ILE A 240 -5.42 7.93 -2.84
CA ILE A 240 -5.63 6.50 -3.07
C ILE A 240 -5.57 6.30 -4.59
N SER A 241 -4.58 5.57 -5.07
CA SER A 241 -4.50 5.23 -6.50
C SER A 241 -5.58 4.20 -6.83
N ILE A 242 -6.38 4.43 -7.86
CA ILE A 242 -7.52 3.57 -8.21
C ILE A 242 -7.23 2.84 -9.52
N GLY A 243 -7.48 1.53 -9.53
CA GLY A 243 -7.22 0.67 -10.68
C GLY A 243 -5.74 0.50 -11.00
N ASN A 244 -5.46 0.04 -12.23
CA ASN A 244 -4.09 -0.15 -12.73
C ASN A 244 -3.75 0.92 -13.77
N GLY A 245 -2.46 1.29 -13.87
CA GLY A 245 -1.96 2.20 -14.91
C GLY A 245 -2.05 3.69 -14.60
N GLY A 246 -2.41 4.10 -13.38
CA GLY A 246 -2.35 5.51 -12.96
C GLY A 246 -3.36 6.42 -13.65
N ILE A 247 -4.47 5.86 -14.14
CA ILE A 247 -5.52 6.59 -14.88
C ILE A 247 -6.63 7.13 -13.98
N SER A 248 -6.71 6.69 -12.72
CA SER A 248 -7.70 7.18 -11.76
C SER A 248 -7.12 7.25 -10.35
N GLN A 249 -7.63 8.17 -9.54
CA GLN A 249 -7.30 8.29 -8.12
C GLN A 249 -8.46 8.86 -7.31
N LEU A 250 -8.45 8.60 -6.00
CA LEU A 250 -9.14 9.43 -5.04
C LEU A 250 -8.13 10.43 -4.49
N ALA A 251 -8.43 11.72 -4.64
CA ALA A 251 -7.66 12.78 -4.02
C ALA A 251 -8.46 13.33 -2.83
N ARG A 252 -7.84 13.36 -1.64
CA ARG A 252 -8.51 13.85 -0.44
C ARG A 252 -8.93 15.29 -0.70
N THR A 253 -10.21 15.55 -0.48
CA THR A 253 -10.67 16.93 -0.40
C THR A 253 -10.07 17.45 0.88
N ALA A 254 -9.20 18.45 0.80
CA ALA A 254 -8.78 19.16 1.99
C ALA A 254 -10.05 19.46 2.79
N ALA A 255 -10.06 19.11 4.09
CA ALA A 255 -11.10 19.58 4.98
C ALA A 255 -11.30 21.06 4.66
N PRO A 256 -12.54 21.56 4.51
CA PRO A 256 -12.73 22.98 4.30
C PRO A 256 -11.88 23.65 5.37
N ALA A 257 -10.84 24.37 4.97
CA ALA A 257 -10.05 25.14 5.91
C ALA A 257 -11.08 26.08 6.48
N ALA A 258 -11.60 25.77 7.69
CA ALA A 258 -12.95 26.13 8.11
C ALA A 258 -13.35 27.39 7.37
N GLU A 259 -14.12 27.23 6.29
CA GLU A 259 -14.69 28.39 5.63
C GLU A 259 -15.67 28.86 6.69
N THR A 260 -15.17 29.70 7.61
CA THR A 260 -15.93 30.79 8.19
C THR A 260 -16.68 31.29 6.99
N ALA A 261 -17.96 30.93 6.92
CA ALA A 261 -18.81 31.31 5.82
C ALA A 261 -18.51 32.78 5.64
N ALA A 262 -17.85 33.11 4.53
CA ALA A 262 -17.76 34.48 4.11
C ALA A 262 -19.20 34.80 3.73
N ALA A 263 -19.99 35.16 4.76
CA ALA A 263 -20.98 36.19 4.62
C ALA A 263 -20.29 37.20 3.71
N GLN A 264 -20.90 37.47 2.57
CA GLN A 264 -20.50 38.54 1.69
C GLN A 264 -20.57 39.82 2.54
N VAL A 265 -19.50 40.12 3.29
CA VAL A 265 -19.36 41.38 3.99
C VAL A 265 -19.00 42.33 2.88
N SER A 266 -20.04 42.97 2.35
CA SER A 266 -19.95 44.22 1.61
C SER A 266 -18.75 45.03 2.12
N ARG A 267 -17.90 45.53 1.23
CA ARG A 267 -16.85 46.50 1.58
C ARG A 267 -17.52 47.71 2.22
N LEU A 268 -17.63 47.72 3.55
CA LEU A 268 -18.18 48.82 4.32
C LEU A 268 -16.99 49.63 4.84
N ALA A 269 -16.73 50.76 4.21
CA ALA A 269 -15.64 51.65 4.63
C ALA A 269 -15.86 52.06 6.09
N GLY A 270 -14.85 51.84 6.93
CA GLY A 270 -14.88 52.07 8.36
C GLY A 270 -15.22 50.85 9.23
N ASP A 271 -15.66 49.72 8.66
CA ASP A 271 -15.92 48.46 9.41
C ASP A 271 -14.63 47.64 9.54
N ALA A 272 -13.74 48.09 10.43
CA ALA A 272 -12.41 47.52 10.62
C ALA A 272 -12.47 46.14 11.29
N ASN A 273 -13.47 45.89 12.15
CA ASN A 273 -13.60 44.63 12.89
C ASN A 273 -14.49 43.58 12.21
N LEU A 274 -15.11 43.91 11.07
CA LEU A 274 -15.98 43.07 10.26
C LEU A 274 -17.27 42.61 10.97
N ASP A 275 -17.82 43.43 11.86
CA ASP A 275 -19.08 43.14 12.56
C ASP A 275 -20.33 43.64 11.81
N GLY A 276 -20.14 44.29 10.65
CA GLY A 276 -21.21 44.82 9.80
C GLY A 276 -21.76 46.17 10.25
N LYS A 277 -21.10 46.85 11.19
CA LYS A 277 -21.43 48.20 11.67
C LYS A 277 -20.17 49.07 11.59
N VAL A 278 -20.36 50.38 11.57
CA VAL A 278 -19.25 51.35 11.68
C VAL A 278 -19.47 52.13 12.95
N ASN A 279 -18.67 51.86 13.98
CA ASN A 279 -18.78 52.52 15.27
C ASN A 279 -17.41 52.68 15.98
N VAL A 280 -17.40 53.19 17.21
CA VAL A 280 -16.17 53.39 17.99
C VAL A 280 -15.30 52.13 18.14
N ALA A 281 -15.87 50.92 18.10
CA ALA A 281 -15.12 49.67 18.19
C ALA A 281 -14.17 49.48 16.98
N ASP A 282 -14.56 49.97 15.81
CA ASP A 282 -13.73 49.94 14.60
C ASP A 282 -12.56 50.93 14.72
N ALA A 283 -12.82 52.13 15.25
CA ALA A 283 -11.76 53.10 15.52
C ALA A 283 -10.75 52.57 16.54
N VAL A 284 -11.22 51.86 17.57
CA VAL A 284 -10.34 51.18 18.54
C VAL A 284 -9.52 50.09 17.86
N SER A 285 -10.13 49.29 16.98
CA SER A 285 -9.45 48.21 16.25
C SER A 285 -8.36 48.75 15.33
N ALA A 286 -8.64 49.84 14.59
CA ALA A 286 -7.66 50.54 13.77
C ALA A 286 -6.50 51.10 14.60
N LEU A 287 -6.77 51.75 15.75
CA LEU A 287 -5.72 52.26 16.63
C LEU A 287 -4.88 51.16 17.27
N GLN A 288 -5.48 50.03 17.65
CA GLN A 288 -4.77 48.86 18.17
C GLN A 288 -3.84 48.25 17.12
N PHE A 289 -4.30 48.16 15.88
CA PHE A 289 -3.49 47.71 14.74
C PHE A 289 -2.30 48.65 14.48
N VAL A 290 -2.55 49.97 14.45
CA VAL A 290 -1.49 50.99 14.29
C VAL A 290 -0.48 50.94 15.44
N ALA A 291 -0.93 50.70 16.67
CA ALA A 291 -0.06 50.65 17.85
C ALA A 291 0.78 49.36 17.92
N ASN A 292 0.20 48.21 17.56
CA ASN A 292 0.89 46.91 17.54
C ASN A 292 0.14 45.88 16.69
N ASN A 293 0.38 45.92 15.37
CA ASN A 293 -0.22 44.98 14.41
C ASN A 293 0.15 43.50 14.67
N THR A 294 1.24 43.23 15.39
CA THR A 294 1.66 41.87 15.71
C THR A 294 0.78 41.27 16.80
N LYS A 295 0.33 42.09 17.76
CA LYS A 295 -0.58 41.67 18.84
C LYS A 295 -2.05 41.79 18.45
N TYR A 296 -2.39 42.78 17.62
CA TYR A 296 -3.75 43.06 17.17
C TYR A 296 -3.80 43.13 15.64
N PRO A 297 -3.62 42.00 14.94
CA PRO A 297 -3.71 41.97 13.49
C PRO A 297 -5.15 42.19 13.05
N LEU A 298 -5.33 42.94 11.96
CA LEU A 298 -6.57 42.97 11.21
C LEU A 298 -6.51 41.91 10.10
N THR A 299 -7.68 41.48 9.64
CA THR A 299 -7.75 40.65 8.43
C THR A 299 -7.50 41.52 7.21
N ALA A 300 -7.18 40.92 6.06
CA ALA A 300 -7.00 41.68 4.81
C ALA A 300 -8.22 42.55 4.44
N GLN A 301 -9.43 42.09 4.75
CA GLN A 301 -10.66 42.87 4.53
C GLN A 301 -10.85 43.96 5.59
N GLY A 302 -10.52 43.68 6.85
CA GLY A 302 -10.53 44.67 7.92
C GLY A 302 -9.52 45.79 7.67
N GLU A 303 -8.35 45.48 7.12
CA GLU A 303 -7.36 46.49 6.70
C GLU A 303 -7.88 47.38 5.57
N ALA A 304 -8.54 46.77 4.57
CA ALA A 304 -9.12 47.50 3.45
C ALA A 304 -10.32 48.37 3.85
N ASN A 305 -11.07 47.97 4.88
CA ASN A 305 -12.17 48.77 5.43
C ASN A 305 -11.65 49.87 6.37
N ALA A 306 -10.58 49.60 7.12
CA ALA A 306 -9.99 50.55 8.06
C ALA A 306 -9.28 51.72 7.36
N ASP A 307 -8.66 51.50 6.19
CA ASP A 307 -8.08 52.56 5.34
C ASP A 307 -9.22 53.32 4.62
N CYS A 308 -9.73 54.37 5.25
CA CYS A 308 -10.97 55.03 4.87
C CYS A 308 -10.90 56.57 4.87
N ASP A 309 -9.78 57.17 5.28
CA ASP A 309 -9.59 58.62 5.27
C ASP A 309 -9.18 59.18 3.88
N GLY A 310 -8.98 58.31 2.90
CA GLY A 310 -8.58 58.64 1.53
C GLY A 310 -7.06 58.77 1.33
N VAL A 311 -6.27 58.51 2.37
CA VAL A 311 -4.81 58.45 2.34
C VAL A 311 -4.37 57.02 2.56
N LYS A 312 -3.61 56.46 1.62
CA LYS A 312 -3.17 55.07 1.67
C LYS A 312 -2.46 54.72 2.99
N GLY A 313 -2.97 53.71 3.67
CA GLY A 313 -2.44 53.10 4.88
C GLY A 313 -3.19 53.52 6.14
N ILE A 314 -3.35 52.58 7.07
CA ILE A 314 -4.14 52.78 8.30
C ILE A 314 -3.34 53.62 9.30
N THR A 315 -3.92 54.73 9.74
CA THR A 315 -3.35 55.68 10.68
C THR A 315 -4.37 56.13 11.72
N GLY A 316 -3.97 57.03 12.62
CA GLY A 316 -4.92 57.67 13.55
C GLY A 316 -5.97 58.55 12.86
N SER A 317 -5.70 58.98 11.62
CA SER A 317 -6.65 59.78 10.82
C SER A 317 -7.86 58.95 10.37
N ASP A 318 -7.66 57.66 10.06
CA ASP A 318 -8.74 56.72 9.77
C ASP A 318 -9.63 56.46 10.98
N ALA A 319 -9.03 56.27 12.16
CA ALA A 319 -9.80 56.13 13.39
C ALA A 319 -10.64 57.38 13.69
N LEU A 320 -10.11 58.57 13.38
CA LEU A 320 -10.85 59.83 13.49
C LEU A 320 -11.96 59.93 12.43
N TYR A 321 -11.74 59.40 11.21
CA TYR A 321 -12.73 59.35 10.15
C TYR A 321 -13.91 58.44 10.55
N ILE A 322 -13.64 57.25 11.07
CA ILE A 322 -14.63 56.31 11.63
C ILE A 322 -15.44 56.96 12.76
N GLN A 323 -14.78 57.66 13.69
CA GLN A 323 -15.48 58.37 14.77
C GLN A 323 -16.42 59.47 14.27
N LYS A 324 -16.10 60.13 13.15
CA LYS A 324 -16.98 61.12 12.53
C LYS A 324 -18.18 60.47 11.84
N ILE A 325 -18.02 59.27 11.28
CA ILE A 325 -19.12 58.46 10.73
C ILE A 325 -20.06 58.04 11.87
N ASP A 326 -19.53 57.45 12.94
CA ASP A 326 -20.31 57.00 14.12
C ASP A 326 -21.08 58.16 14.77
N ALA A 327 -20.47 59.35 14.81
CA ALA A 327 -21.10 60.57 15.32
C ALA A 327 -22.12 61.22 14.35
N GLY A 328 -22.30 60.69 13.13
CA GLY A 328 -23.20 61.25 12.11
C GLY A 328 -22.76 62.62 11.57
N ILE A 329 -21.47 62.95 11.67
CA ILE A 329 -20.89 64.22 11.18
C ILE A 329 -20.63 64.13 9.67
N ILE A 330 -20.31 62.93 9.17
CA ILE A 330 -20.06 62.63 7.76
C ILE A 330 -20.80 61.34 7.35
N TRP A 331 -21.08 61.18 6.06
CA TRP A 331 -21.86 60.09 5.46
C TRP A 331 -21.09 59.38 4.36
#